data_AF-A0A0K9GIA5-F1
#
_entry.id   AF-A0A0K9GIA5-F1
#
_cell.length_a   1.000
_cell.length_b   1.000
_cell.length_c   1.000
_cell.angle_alpha   90.00
_cell.angle_beta   90.00
_cell.angle_gamma   90.00
#
_symmetry.space_group_name_H-M   'P 1'
#
loop_
_entity.id
_entity.type
_entity.pdbx_description
1 polymer ?
#
loop_
_entity_poly.entity_id
_entity_poly.type
_entity_poly.pdbx_seq_one_letter_code
_entity_poly.pdbx_strand_id
1 'polypeptide(L)'
;MGNADGGKASYQLLPLLGTHLLNVQSLIQCHHELPNNKATGVNGTTKEQYAESLEENIMDLTNRLKSKSYRPVPVRRMYIPKLNSNKKRPLGIPEHEDKIVQKGIAKVLNAIYKNDFLDCSFGFRPNRNCHDALKILNFYVEKRLVSYVVDVDIKGFFDNVDHKWMMEFLKHRITDPSLLRIISRFLKGGYMEEGRRYKTDKGTPQGGVISPILANVYLHYVLDLWFEKVVRKQCEGQAYMVRYADDFVCCFQHKREAIQFYESLKLRLKKFNLEIAEDKTKVIPFGRFAENNAKRTGNGKPATFDFLGFTHYCGKSKQGKFRVKRKSSRKKVQGKLKESKEWLKSNRNKNIHLIMERFRRSLVGYYNYYCITDNSQTVNDFKEKIEILLFKWLNRRSQRKSFTWDKFRLFLQMFPLPKPRIRVNIYELRKEISYIL
;
A
#
# COMPACT_ATOMS: atom_id res chain seq x y z
N MET A 1 45.81 33.29 5.50
CA MET A 1 46.21 32.66 4.22
C MET A 1 46.17 31.15 4.39
N GLY A 2 45.27 30.48 3.66
CA GLY A 2 45.22 29.02 3.42
C GLY A 2 44.94 28.11 4.63
N ASN A 3 44.18 27.03 4.54
CA ASN A 3 43.25 26.50 3.55
C ASN A 3 42.42 25.46 4.33
N ALA A 4 41.09 25.52 4.21
CA ALA A 4 40.20 24.50 4.72
C ALA A 4 39.98 23.46 3.62
N ASP A 5 40.53 22.25 3.79
CA ASP A 5 40.33 21.14 2.86
C ASP A 5 39.03 20.42 3.23
N GLY A 6 37.93 20.90 2.63
CA GLY A 6 36.61 20.29 2.72
C GLY A 6 36.47 19.16 1.70
N GLY A 7 36.53 17.92 2.19
CA GLY A 7 36.28 16.71 1.41
C GLY A 7 34.91 16.74 0.71
N LYS A 8 34.92 17.04 -0.60
CA LYS A 8 33.79 16.79 -1.50
C LYS A 8 33.68 15.28 -1.73
N ALA A 9 32.73 14.63 -1.08
CA ALA A 9 32.30 13.30 -1.47
C ALA A 9 31.68 13.38 -2.88
N SER A 10 32.43 12.87 -3.86
CA SER A 10 32.04 12.77 -5.26
C SER A 10 30.83 11.84 -5.42
N TYR A 11 29.69 12.40 -5.83
CA TYR A 11 28.53 11.65 -6.30
C TYR A 11 28.88 10.94 -7.62
N GLN A 12 29.34 9.68 -7.57
CA GLN A 12 29.50 8.87 -8.78
C GLN A 12 28.13 8.55 -9.37
N LEU A 13 27.79 9.28 -10.44
CA LEU A 13 26.70 9.00 -11.38
C LEU A 13 27.03 7.69 -12.11
N LEU A 14 26.14 6.70 -12.06
CA LEU A 14 26.33 5.38 -12.70
C LEU A 14 25.73 5.37 -14.12
N PRO A 15 26.54 5.48 -15.20
CA PRO A 15 26.02 5.74 -16.54
C PRO A 15 25.58 4.48 -17.32
N LEU A 16 25.70 3.27 -16.76
CA LEU A 16 25.67 2.02 -17.53
C LEU A 16 24.67 0.94 -17.04
N LEU A 17 23.82 1.22 -16.05
CA LEU A 17 23.00 0.18 -15.39
C LEU A 17 21.82 -0.37 -16.24
N GLY A 18 21.21 0.44 -17.12
CA GLY A 18 19.95 0.08 -17.79
C GLY A 18 20.06 -1.07 -18.81
N THR A 19 21.13 -1.10 -19.61
CA THR A 19 21.36 -2.11 -20.66
C THR A 19 21.96 -3.40 -20.13
N HIS A 20 22.76 -3.35 -19.06
CA HIS A 20 23.35 -4.54 -18.44
C HIS A 20 22.35 -5.31 -17.54
N LEU A 21 21.34 -4.63 -16.98
CA LEU A 21 20.37 -5.24 -16.06
C LEU A 21 19.08 -5.77 -16.71
N LEU A 22 18.80 -5.41 -17.98
CA LEU A 22 17.69 -5.97 -18.77
C LEU A 22 18.24 -6.94 -19.83
N ASN A 23 18.98 -7.95 -19.38
CA ASN A 23 19.51 -9.03 -20.21
C ASN A 23 18.61 -10.28 -20.16
N VAL A 24 18.88 -11.25 -21.04
CA VAL A 24 18.08 -12.49 -21.16
C VAL A 24 17.88 -13.18 -19.81
N GLN A 25 18.96 -13.42 -19.05
CA GLN A 25 18.90 -14.09 -17.75
C GLN A 25 18.04 -13.32 -16.73
N SER A 26 18.19 -11.99 -16.67
CA SER A 26 17.42 -11.14 -15.76
C SER A 26 15.92 -11.13 -16.08
N LEU A 27 15.56 -11.18 -17.37
CA LEU A 27 14.16 -11.19 -17.82
C LEU A 27 13.53 -12.57 -17.62
N ILE A 28 14.28 -13.66 -17.81
CA ILE A 28 13.87 -15.02 -17.41
C ILE A 28 13.59 -15.06 -15.90
N GLN A 29 14.48 -14.53 -15.08
CA GLN A 29 14.26 -14.45 -13.63
C GLN A 29 12.98 -13.64 -13.30
N CYS A 30 12.77 -12.52 -13.99
CA CYS A 30 11.55 -11.73 -13.83
C CYS A 30 10.29 -12.52 -14.21
N HIS A 31 10.33 -13.33 -15.26
CA HIS A 31 9.23 -14.23 -15.63
C HIS A 31 8.91 -15.22 -14.49
N HIS A 32 9.91 -15.88 -13.91
CA HIS A 32 9.69 -16.84 -12.84
C HIS A 32 9.11 -16.19 -11.57
N GLU A 33 9.58 -14.99 -11.22
CA GLU A 33 9.07 -14.23 -10.07
C GLU A 33 7.65 -13.68 -10.24
N LEU A 34 7.13 -13.61 -11.46
CA LEU A 34 5.75 -13.19 -11.68
C LEU A 34 4.79 -14.28 -11.15
N PRO A 35 3.75 -13.91 -10.40
CA PRO A 35 2.80 -14.87 -9.86
C PRO A 35 2.01 -15.57 -10.98
N ASN A 36 1.77 -16.87 -10.81
CA ASN A 36 0.97 -17.70 -11.72
C ASN A 36 -0.52 -17.28 -11.68
N ASN A 37 -1.28 -17.67 -12.71
CA ASN A 37 -2.74 -17.47 -12.78
C ASN A 37 -3.19 -16.00 -12.65
N LYS A 38 -2.39 -15.05 -13.12
CA LYS A 38 -2.80 -13.64 -13.21
C LYS A 38 -3.63 -13.39 -14.46
N ALA A 39 -4.57 -12.45 -14.34
CA ALA A 39 -5.34 -11.98 -15.47
C ALA A 39 -4.42 -11.49 -16.60
N THR A 40 -4.80 -11.83 -17.82
CA THR A 40 -4.07 -11.54 -19.05
C THR A 40 -4.37 -10.13 -19.56
N GLY A 41 -3.47 -9.60 -20.37
CA GLY A 41 -3.58 -8.27 -20.96
C GLY A 41 -4.63 -8.23 -22.07
N VAL A 42 -4.38 -7.42 -23.10
CA VAL A 42 -5.27 -7.29 -24.25
C VAL A 42 -5.18 -8.52 -25.16
N ASN A 43 -3.98 -9.08 -25.31
CA ASN A 43 -3.73 -10.17 -26.27
C ASN A 43 -4.03 -11.55 -25.67
N GLY A 44 -4.30 -11.63 -24.37
CA GLY A 44 -4.74 -12.87 -23.73
C GLY A 44 -3.62 -13.87 -23.42
N THR A 45 -2.35 -13.54 -23.65
CA THR A 45 -1.22 -14.44 -23.41
C THR A 45 -1.05 -14.76 -21.92
N THR A 46 -1.16 -16.05 -21.56
CA THR A 46 -0.94 -16.50 -20.19
C THR A 46 0.55 -16.65 -19.89
N LYS A 47 0.90 -16.76 -18.60
CA LYS A 47 2.29 -17.02 -18.20
C LYS A 47 2.74 -18.39 -18.72
N GLU A 48 1.83 -19.36 -18.67
CA GLU A 48 2.04 -20.74 -19.06
C GLU A 48 2.28 -20.85 -20.57
N GLN A 49 1.45 -20.21 -21.39
CA GLN A 49 1.62 -20.14 -22.85
C GLN A 49 2.94 -19.46 -23.22
N TYR A 50 3.27 -18.34 -22.56
CA TYR A 50 4.54 -17.64 -22.82
C TYR A 50 5.77 -18.49 -22.45
N ALA A 51 5.61 -19.41 -21.49
CA ALA A 51 6.70 -20.26 -21.01
C ALA A 51 7.00 -21.46 -21.94
N GLU A 52 6.11 -21.80 -22.88
CA GLU A 52 6.31 -22.89 -23.85
C GLU A 52 7.56 -22.66 -24.71
N SER A 53 7.78 -21.42 -25.16
CA SER A 53 8.99 -20.98 -25.90
C SER A 53 9.72 -19.87 -25.15
N LEU A 54 9.95 -20.07 -23.84
CA LEU A 54 10.43 -18.99 -22.95
C LEU A 54 11.73 -18.34 -23.44
N GLU A 55 12.73 -19.14 -23.81
CA GLU A 55 14.05 -18.62 -24.19
C GLU A 55 13.98 -17.79 -25.47
N GLU A 56 13.34 -18.32 -26.52
CA GLU A 56 13.14 -17.65 -27.80
C GLU A 56 12.37 -16.33 -27.62
N ASN A 57 11.26 -16.37 -26.88
CA ASN A 57 10.43 -15.19 -26.59
C ASN A 57 11.24 -14.10 -25.86
N ILE A 58 12.08 -14.48 -24.88
CA ILE A 58 12.90 -13.52 -24.13
C ILE A 58 14.07 -13.01 -24.98
N MET A 59 14.68 -13.83 -25.84
CA MET A 59 15.72 -13.39 -26.77
C MET A 59 15.18 -12.33 -27.74
N ASP A 60 14.02 -12.60 -28.35
CA ASP A 60 13.33 -11.62 -29.21
C ASP A 60 13.01 -10.33 -28.44
N LEU A 61 12.40 -10.43 -27.25
CA LEU A 61 12.11 -9.28 -26.40
C LEU A 61 13.37 -8.46 -26.09
N THR A 62 14.47 -9.13 -25.77
CA THR A 62 15.76 -8.48 -25.50
C THR A 62 16.29 -7.76 -26.74
N ASN A 63 16.18 -8.38 -27.92
CA ASN A 63 16.57 -7.77 -29.19
C ASN A 63 15.72 -6.54 -29.51
N ARG A 64 14.41 -6.58 -29.26
CA ARG A 64 13.50 -5.42 -29.40
C ARG A 64 13.83 -4.29 -28.42
N LEU A 65 14.23 -4.63 -27.19
CA LEU A 65 14.66 -3.64 -26.19
C LEU A 65 15.97 -2.96 -26.62
N LYS A 66 16.98 -3.74 -27.04
CA LYS A 66 18.30 -3.25 -27.51
C LYS A 66 18.18 -2.41 -28.78
N SER A 67 17.44 -2.89 -29.78
CA SER A 67 17.17 -2.18 -31.04
C SER A 67 16.20 -1.00 -30.88
N LYS A 68 15.77 -0.70 -29.65
CA LYS A 68 14.92 0.45 -29.34
C LYS A 68 13.51 0.38 -29.99
N SER A 69 13.13 -0.76 -30.55
CA SER A 69 11.87 -1.01 -31.26
C SER A 69 10.72 -1.44 -30.34
N TYR A 70 11.01 -1.96 -29.14
CA TYR A 70 9.98 -2.41 -28.17
C TYR A 70 8.94 -1.31 -27.85
N ARG A 71 7.64 -1.63 -28.04
CA ARG A 71 6.52 -0.75 -27.71
C ARG A 71 5.58 -1.46 -26.72
N PRO A 72 5.32 -0.86 -25.54
CA PRO A 72 4.32 -1.37 -24.62
C PRO A 72 2.93 -1.46 -25.26
N VAL A 73 2.18 -2.48 -24.89
CA VAL A 73 0.80 -2.68 -25.31
C VAL A 73 -0.11 -1.85 -24.39
N PRO A 74 -1.19 -1.22 -24.90
CA PRO A 74 -2.17 -0.55 -24.05
C PRO A 74 -2.71 -1.50 -22.98
N VAL A 75 -2.78 -1.05 -21.73
CA VAL A 75 -3.24 -1.92 -20.63
C VAL A 75 -4.73 -2.20 -20.74
N ARG A 76 -5.15 -3.43 -20.46
CA ARG A 76 -6.59 -3.78 -20.45
C ARG A 76 -7.27 -3.20 -19.21
N ARG A 77 -8.30 -2.38 -19.39
CA ARG A 77 -9.05 -1.74 -18.29
C ARG A 77 -10.03 -2.74 -17.67
N MET A 78 -10.00 -2.86 -16.35
CA MET A 78 -10.93 -3.66 -15.56
C MET A 78 -11.35 -2.88 -14.33
N TYR A 79 -12.58 -3.05 -13.87
CA TYR A 79 -13.08 -2.35 -12.69
C TYR A 79 -13.21 -3.26 -11.48
N ILE A 80 -12.64 -2.82 -10.36
CA ILE A 80 -12.81 -3.46 -9.06
C ILE A 80 -13.70 -2.56 -8.19
N PRO A 81 -14.77 -3.07 -7.58
CA PRO A 81 -15.62 -2.25 -6.70
C PRO A 81 -14.80 -1.73 -5.50
N LYS A 82 -14.92 -0.43 -5.18
CA LYS A 82 -14.32 0.09 -3.95
C LYS A 82 -15.07 -0.46 -2.75
N LEU A 83 -14.32 -0.87 -1.72
CA LEU A 83 -14.87 -1.32 -0.44
C LEU A 83 -15.85 -0.28 0.12
N ASN A 84 -17.10 -0.70 0.32
CA ASN A 84 -18.21 0.10 0.86
C ASN A 84 -18.53 1.37 0.04
N SER A 85 -18.38 1.34 -1.28
CA SER A 85 -18.78 2.44 -2.16
C SER A 85 -19.33 1.91 -3.48
N ASN A 86 -20.25 2.66 -4.09
CA ASN A 86 -20.73 2.38 -5.45
C ASN A 86 -19.69 2.78 -6.52
N LYS A 87 -18.63 3.50 -6.14
CA LYS A 87 -17.54 3.86 -7.05
C LYS A 87 -16.70 2.64 -7.37
N LYS A 88 -16.32 2.51 -8.64
CA LYS A 88 -15.37 1.49 -9.11
C LYS A 88 -13.95 2.06 -9.11
N ARG A 89 -12.96 1.23 -8.83
CA ARG A 89 -11.53 1.53 -9.00
C ARG A 89 -11.09 0.90 -10.32
N PRO A 90 -10.62 1.70 -11.28
CA PRO A 90 -10.07 1.13 -12.48
C PRO A 90 -8.72 0.44 -12.19
N LEU A 91 -8.47 -0.66 -12.88
CA LEU A 91 -7.22 -1.38 -12.89
C LEU A 91 -6.79 -1.56 -14.35
N GLY A 92 -5.54 -1.25 -14.65
CA GLY A 92 -4.89 -1.61 -15.90
C GLY A 92 -4.14 -2.92 -15.73
N ILE A 93 -4.52 -3.92 -16.52
CA ILE A 93 -3.83 -5.20 -16.57
C ILE A 93 -2.89 -5.17 -17.80
N PRO A 94 -1.57 -5.06 -17.59
CA PRO A 94 -0.60 -5.10 -18.69
C PRO A 94 -0.49 -6.50 -19.30
N GLU A 95 0.06 -6.55 -20.51
CA GLU A 95 0.42 -7.80 -21.19
C GLU A 95 1.53 -8.54 -20.46
N HIS A 96 1.68 -9.86 -20.70
CA HIS A 96 2.68 -10.65 -19.97
C HIS A 96 4.12 -10.18 -20.23
N GLU A 97 4.51 -9.91 -21.47
CA GLU A 97 5.81 -9.29 -21.80
C GLU A 97 6.02 -7.98 -21.04
N ASP A 98 5.01 -7.10 -21.06
CA ASP A 98 5.06 -5.81 -20.39
C ASP A 98 5.24 -5.97 -18.88
N LYS A 99 4.64 -6.99 -18.25
CA LYS A 99 4.87 -7.32 -16.83
C LYS A 99 6.32 -7.71 -16.57
N ILE A 100 6.94 -8.49 -17.45
CA ILE A 100 8.34 -8.92 -17.34
C ILE A 100 9.26 -7.69 -17.41
N VAL A 101 9.08 -6.85 -18.43
CA VAL A 101 9.88 -5.62 -18.59
C VAL A 101 9.66 -4.65 -17.41
N GLN A 102 8.41 -4.43 -17.00
CA GLN A 102 8.11 -3.58 -15.84
C GLN A 102 8.73 -4.11 -14.54
N LYS A 103 8.74 -5.43 -14.34
CA LYS A 103 9.38 -6.07 -13.19
C LYS A 103 10.90 -5.85 -13.21
N GLY A 104 11.54 -6.03 -14.37
CA GLY A 104 12.96 -5.76 -14.56
C GLY A 104 13.29 -4.31 -14.23
N ILE A 105 12.58 -3.35 -14.82
CA ILE A 105 12.76 -1.92 -14.53
C ILE A 105 12.51 -1.63 -13.04
N ALA A 106 11.49 -2.23 -12.43
CA ALA A 106 11.23 -2.04 -11.01
C ALA A 106 12.40 -2.50 -10.13
N LYS A 107 13.09 -3.60 -10.48
CA LYS A 107 14.31 -4.03 -9.79
C LYS A 107 15.42 -3.00 -9.94
N VAL A 108 15.65 -2.50 -11.15
CA VAL A 108 16.66 -1.44 -11.42
C VAL A 108 16.37 -0.19 -10.60
N LEU A 109 15.13 0.31 -10.64
CA LEU A 109 14.73 1.49 -9.87
C LEU A 109 14.86 1.26 -8.36
N ASN A 110 14.48 0.09 -7.86
CA ASN A 110 14.69 -0.23 -6.45
C ASN A 110 16.18 -0.21 -6.08
N ALA A 111 17.07 -0.74 -6.93
CA ALA A 111 18.51 -0.71 -6.67
C ALA A 111 19.07 0.72 -6.63
N ILE A 112 18.62 1.59 -7.55
CA ILE A 112 19.05 3.00 -7.62
C ILE A 112 18.57 3.78 -6.38
N TYR A 113 17.29 3.67 -6.04
CA TYR A 113 16.68 4.52 -5.01
C TYR A 113 16.70 3.93 -3.59
N LYS A 114 17.18 2.69 -3.40
CA LYS A 114 17.17 2.01 -2.09
C LYS A 114 17.75 2.86 -0.96
N ASN A 115 18.88 3.52 -1.25
CA ASN A 115 19.63 4.32 -0.29
C ASN A 115 19.17 5.79 -0.22
N ASP A 116 18.38 6.24 -1.20
CA ASP A 116 17.88 7.61 -1.24
C ASP A 116 16.57 7.75 -0.45
N PHE A 117 15.72 6.72 -0.48
CA PHE A 117 14.43 6.78 0.18
C PHE A 117 14.56 6.91 1.70
N LEU A 118 14.00 8.01 2.22
CA LEU A 118 13.96 8.31 3.65
C LEU A 118 13.23 7.24 4.46
N ASP A 119 13.60 7.17 5.73
CA ASP A 119 13.10 6.15 6.64
C ASP A 119 11.63 6.29 7.01
N CYS A 120 11.03 7.45 6.79
CA CYS A 120 9.60 7.69 6.94
C CYS A 120 8.73 6.91 5.93
N SER A 121 9.32 6.39 4.84
CA SER A 121 8.59 5.68 3.78
C SER A 121 8.69 4.16 3.92
N PHE A 122 7.54 3.48 3.99
CA PHE A 122 7.44 2.03 4.20
C PHE A 122 6.81 1.28 3.03
N GLY A 123 5.89 1.91 2.30
CA GLY A 123 5.10 1.25 1.26
C GLY A 123 5.95 0.72 0.12
N PHE A 124 5.68 -0.50 -0.34
CA PHE A 124 6.33 -1.12 -1.51
C PHE A 124 7.86 -1.16 -1.50
N ARG A 125 8.47 -1.11 -0.31
CA ARG A 125 9.92 -1.23 -0.14
C ARG A 125 10.30 -2.63 0.33
N PRO A 126 11.40 -3.22 -0.20
CA PRO A 126 11.94 -4.46 0.35
C PRO A 126 12.18 -4.34 1.86
N ASN A 127 11.88 -5.42 2.59
CA ASN A 127 12.08 -5.52 4.05
C ASN A 127 11.33 -4.50 4.91
N ARG A 128 10.34 -3.78 4.36
CA ARG A 128 9.44 -2.88 5.10
C ARG A 128 7.99 -3.31 4.90
N ASN A 129 7.21 -3.34 5.98
CA ASN A 129 5.81 -3.76 5.93
C ASN A 129 4.90 -2.78 6.68
N CYS A 130 3.57 -2.97 6.56
CA CYS A 130 2.59 -2.11 7.23
C CYS A 130 2.75 -2.09 8.75
N HIS A 131 3.11 -3.23 9.35
CA HIS A 131 3.28 -3.32 10.80
C HIS A 131 4.47 -2.51 11.30
N ASP A 132 5.54 -2.40 10.52
CA ASP A 132 6.67 -1.53 10.87
C ASP A 132 6.26 -0.07 10.92
N ALA A 133 5.50 0.41 9.93
CA ALA A 133 4.94 1.75 9.93
C ALA A 133 4.08 2.01 11.18
N LEU A 134 3.25 1.03 11.57
CA LEU A 134 2.44 1.11 12.79
C LEU A 134 3.29 1.13 14.07
N LYS A 135 4.37 0.36 14.14
CA LYS A 135 5.32 0.33 15.27
C LYS A 135 6.01 1.69 15.44
N ILE A 136 6.50 2.26 14.35
CA ILE A 136 7.16 3.57 14.34
C ILE A 136 6.17 4.68 14.73
N LEU A 137 4.96 4.66 14.16
CA LEU A 137 3.89 5.58 14.58
C LEU A 137 3.56 5.44 16.08
N ASN A 138 3.53 4.20 16.60
CA ASN A 138 3.31 3.95 18.02
C ASN A 138 4.40 4.61 18.88
N PHE A 139 5.65 4.48 18.48
CA PHE A 139 6.77 5.07 19.19
C PHE A 139 6.71 6.60 19.19
N TYR A 140 6.46 7.24 18.04
CA TYR A 140 6.33 8.69 17.98
C TYR A 140 5.22 9.21 18.88
N VAL A 141 4.05 8.58 18.88
CA VAL A 141 2.93 9.07 19.69
C VAL A 141 3.10 8.78 21.20
N GLU A 142 3.64 7.62 21.57
CA GLU A 142 3.75 7.23 22.98
C GLU A 142 5.01 7.77 23.66
N LYS A 143 6.16 7.80 22.96
CA LYS A 143 7.48 8.08 23.54
C LYS A 143 7.97 9.50 23.28
N ARG A 144 7.58 10.11 22.16
CA ARG A 144 7.94 11.49 21.79
C ARG A 144 6.84 12.48 22.21
N LEU A 145 7.05 13.78 22.00
CA LEU A 145 6.16 14.86 22.43
C LEU A 145 5.05 15.18 21.43
N VAL A 146 4.43 14.14 20.85
CA VAL A 146 3.36 14.31 19.86
C VAL A 146 2.02 14.56 20.56
N SER A 147 1.30 15.59 20.11
CA SER A 147 -0.04 15.94 20.60
C SER A 147 -1.09 16.12 19.50
N TYR A 148 -0.66 16.18 18.24
CA TYR A 148 -1.53 16.32 17.08
C TYR A 148 -1.10 15.37 15.97
N VAL A 149 -2.09 14.86 15.25
CA VAL A 149 -1.92 14.00 14.08
C VAL A 149 -2.67 14.62 12.91
N VAL A 150 -2.00 14.72 11.77
CA VAL A 150 -2.61 15.10 10.49
C VAL A 150 -2.67 13.83 9.64
N ASP A 151 -3.89 13.29 9.50
CA ASP A 151 -4.21 12.14 8.66
C ASP A 151 -4.49 12.64 7.25
N VAL A 152 -3.68 12.28 6.25
CA VAL A 152 -3.75 12.84 4.89
C VAL A 152 -3.97 11.77 3.83
N ASP A 153 -4.95 12.01 2.95
CA ASP A 153 -5.24 11.19 1.77
C ASP A 153 -5.11 12.02 0.49
N ILE A 154 -4.36 11.53 -0.50
CA ILE A 154 -4.23 12.19 -1.81
C ILE A 154 -5.37 11.74 -2.73
N LYS A 155 -6.07 12.70 -3.32
CA LYS A 155 -7.21 12.43 -4.20
C LYS A 155 -6.75 11.82 -5.53
N GLY A 156 -6.99 10.52 -5.67
CA GLY A 156 -6.74 9.81 -6.93
C GLY A 156 -5.28 9.87 -7.36
N PHE A 157 -4.34 9.65 -6.43
CA PHE A 157 -2.90 9.78 -6.68
C PHE A 157 -2.47 9.12 -8.00
N PHE A 158 -2.75 7.83 -8.18
CA PHE A 158 -2.36 7.08 -9.38
C PHE A 158 -2.99 7.62 -10.67
N ASP A 159 -4.14 8.30 -10.62
CA ASP A 159 -4.81 8.85 -11.79
C ASP A 159 -4.30 10.27 -12.13
N ASN A 160 -3.65 10.96 -11.19
CA ASN A 160 -3.26 12.36 -11.31
C ASN A 160 -1.74 12.60 -11.38
N VAL A 161 -0.91 11.56 -11.26
CA VAL A 161 0.56 11.70 -11.39
C VAL A 161 0.94 12.39 -12.70
N ASP A 162 1.65 13.51 -12.61
CA ASP A 162 2.11 14.25 -13.79
C ASP A 162 3.32 13.57 -14.43
N HIS A 163 3.23 13.26 -15.73
CA HIS A 163 4.30 12.57 -16.43
C HIS A 163 5.55 13.43 -16.60
N LYS A 164 5.42 14.75 -16.77
CA LYS A 164 6.58 15.64 -16.92
C LYS A 164 7.37 15.65 -15.63
N TRP A 165 6.71 15.91 -14.50
CA TRP A 165 7.34 15.88 -13.18
C TRP A 165 7.95 14.51 -12.87
N MET A 166 7.25 13.41 -13.15
CA MET A 166 7.78 12.06 -12.97
C MET A 166 9.11 11.87 -13.74
N MET A 167 9.16 12.30 -15.00
CA MET A 167 10.38 12.19 -15.80
C MET A 167 11.51 13.08 -15.28
N GLU A 168 11.21 14.30 -14.82
CA GLU A 168 12.21 15.18 -14.20
C GLU A 168 12.78 14.57 -12.91
N PHE A 169 11.95 13.99 -12.06
CA PHE A 169 12.41 13.30 -10.85
C PHE A 169 13.32 12.12 -11.17
N LEU A 170 12.98 11.33 -12.18
CA LEU A 170 13.80 10.20 -12.59
C LEU A 170 15.16 10.63 -13.14
N LYS A 171 15.23 11.74 -13.88
CA LYS A 171 16.47 12.30 -14.44
C LYS A 171 17.48 12.74 -13.38
N HIS A 172 17.07 13.02 -12.14
CA HIS A 172 18.01 13.34 -11.07
C HIS A 172 18.99 12.21 -10.76
N ARG A 173 18.60 10.95 -10.98
CA ARG A 173 19.43 9.77 -10.71
C ARG A 173 19.74 8.93 -11.93
N ILE A 174 18.92 9.01 -12.97
CA ILE A 174 19.02 8.17 -14.16
C ILE A 174 19.48 9.03 -15.33
N THR A 175 20.69 8.76 -15.81
CA THR A 175 21.24 9.40 -17.01
C THR A 175 20.93 8.61 -18.29
N ASP A 176 20.68 7.30 -18.21
CA ASP A 176 20.39 6.44 -19.36
C ASP A 176 19.10 6.86 -20.09
N PRO A 177 19.20 7.42 -21.31
CA PRO A 177 18.04 7.85 -22.09
C PRO A 177 17.16 6.67 -22.54
N SER A 178 17.73 5.47 -22.67
CA SER A 178 17.00 4.28 -23.15
C SER A 178 16.00 3.82 -22.10
N LEU A 179 16.43 3.72 -20.84
CA LEU A 179 15.58 3.39 -19.70
C LEU A 179 14.47 4.44 -19.51
N LEU A 180 14.84 5.72 -19.49
CA LEU A 180 13.88 6.82 -19.37
C LEU A 180 12.81 6.78 -20.47
N ARG A 181 13.23 6.47 -21.71
CA ARG A 181 12.31 6.36 -22.84
C ARG A 181 11.33 5.20 -22.69
N ILE A 182 11.76 4.04 -22.19
CA ILE A 182 10.86 2.90 -21.94
C ILE A 182 9.85 3.25 -20.84
N ILE A 183 10.31 3.86 -19.74
CA ILE A 183 9.42 4.33 -18.66
C ILE A 183 8.39 5.33 -19.21
N SER A 184 8.84 6.30 -20.02
CA SER A 184 7.95 7.27 -20.66
C SER A 184 6.93 6.59 -21.58
N ARG A 185 7.33 5.55 -22.33
CA ARG A 185 6.41 4.75 -23.15
C ARG A 185 5.36 4.03 -22.29
N PHE A 186 5.73 3.48 -21.13
CA PHE A 186 4.76 2.86 -20.22
C PHE A 186 3.76 3.87 -19.64
N LEU A 187 4.22 5.07 -19.28
CA LEU A 187 3.34 6.13 -18.77
C LEU A 187 2.34 6.59 -19.84
N LYS A 188 2.79 6.75 -21.09
CA LYS A 188 1.97 7.20 -22.23
C LYS A 188 1.26 6.07 -22.99
N GLY A 189 1.41 4.81 -22.56
CA GLY A 189 0.98 3.62 -23.29
C GLY A 189 -0.54 3.55 -23.54
N GLY A 190 -1.32 4.33 -22.80
CA GLY A 190 -2.77 4.33 -22.91
C GLY A 190 -3.40 3.11 -22.23
N TYR A 191 -4.72 2.99 -22.38
CA TYR A 191 -5.46 1.79 -21.97
C TYR A 191 -6.47 1.41 -23.05
N MET A 192 -6.89 0.14 -23.02
CA MET A 192 -7.95 -0.38 -23.87
C MET A 192 -9.17 -0.70 -23.01
N GLU A 193 -10.33 -0.22 -23.44
CA GLU A 193 -11.62 -0.42 -22.79
C GLU A 193 -12.68 -0.68 -23.88
N GLU A 194 -13.38 -1.81 -23.79
CA GLU A 194 -14.42 -2.22 -24.75
C GLU A 194 -13.94 -2.18 -26.22
N GLY A 195 -12.71 -2.65 -26.46
CA GLY A 195 -12.09 -2.68 -27.80
C GLY A 195 -11.62 -1.32 -28.31
N ARG A 196 -11.84 -0.23 -27.57
CA ARG A 196 -11.40 1.13 -27.94
C ARG A 196 -10.12 1.50 -27.20
N ARG A 197 -9.20 2.15 -27.92
CA ARG A 197 -7.92 2.62 -27.37
C ARG A 197 -8.05 4.07 -26.89
N TYR A 198 -7.67 4.32 -25.65
CA TYR A 198 -7.64 5.63 -25.03
C TYR A 198 -6.20 6.04 -24.72
N LYS A 199 -5.88 7.32 -24.93
CA LYS A 199 -4.59 7.90 -24.53
C LYS A 199 -4.61 8.22 -23.03
N THR A 200 -3.43 8.14 -22.41
CA THR A 200 -3.24 8.50 -20.99
C THR A 200 -2.33 9.72 -20.93
N ASP A 201 -2.89 10.90 -20.67
CA ASP A 201 -2.12 12.15 -20.60
C ASP A 201 -1.56 12.44 -19.20
N LYS A 202 -2.12 11.78 -18.18
CA LYS A 202 -1.67 11.83 -16.79
C LYS A 202 -1.98 10.52 -16.05
N GLY A 203 -1.31 10.31 -14.92
CA GLY A 203 -1.46 9.14 -14.08
C GLY A 203 -0.53 7.99 -14.46
N THR A 204 -0.41 7.03 -13.57
CA THR A 204 0.33 5.77 -13.78
C THR A 204 -0.68 4.63 -13.87
N PRO A 205 -0.50 3.63 -14.76
CA PRO A 205 -1.42 2.50 -14.84
C PRO A 205 -1.57 1.81 -13.49
N GLN A 206 -2.76 1.90 -12.88
CA GLN A 206 -3.04 1.25 -11.60
C GLN A 206 -3.08 -0.26 -11.83
N GLY A 207 -2.08 -1.01 -11.37
CA GLY A 207 -1.93 -2.44 -11.66
C GLY A 207 -0.68 -2.81 -12.45
N GLY A 208 0.04 -1.82 -12.99
CA GLY A 208 1.39 -2.03 -13.50
C GLY A 208 2.36 -2.45 -12.38
N VAL A 209 3.29 -3.35 -12.70
CA VAL A 209 4.30 -3.86 -11.75
C VAL A 209 5.29 -2.76 -11.35
N ILE A 210 5.53 -1.81 -12.25
CA ILE A 210 6.43 -0.67 -12.04
C ILE A 210 5.77 0.50 -11.28
N SER A 211 4.44 0.61 -11.31
CA SER A 211 3.71 1.76 -10.74
C SER A 211 3.99 2.02 -9.26
N PRO A 212 4.15 1.01 -8.38
CA PRO A 212 4.44 1.24 -6.96
C PRO A 212 5.79 1.93 -6.70
N ILE A 213 6.86 1.56 -7.43
CA ILE A 213 8.17 2.20 -7.25
C ILE A 213 8.17 3.61 -7.83
N LEU A 214 7.50 3.84 -8.97
CA LEU A 214 7.33 5.19 -9.53
C LEU A 214 6.57 6.11 -8.57
N ALA A 215 5.50 5.61 -7.96
CA ALA A 215 4.75 6.32 -6.93
C ALA A 215 5.65 6.76 -5.77
N ASN A 216 6.52 5.87 -5.31
CA ASN A 216 7.46 6.16 -4.23
C ASN A 216 8.52 7.19 -4.64
N VAL A 217 9.08 7.11 -5.85
CA VAL A 217 10.01 8.11 -6.38
C VAL A 217 9.33 9.49 -6.40
N TYR A 218 8.12 9.58 -6.95
CA TYR A 218 7.39 10.84 -7.02
C TYR A 218 7.16 11.46 -5.64
N LEU A 219 6.61 10.68 -4.70
CA LEU A 219 6.32 11.17 -3.35
C LEU A 219 7.60 11.40 -2.52
N HIS A 220 8.71 10.76 -2.86
CA HIS A 220 9.99 11.04 -2.21
C HIS A 220 10.44 12.49 -2.45
N TYR A 221 10.40 12.94 -3.71
CA TYR A 221 10.78 14.32 -4.06
C TYR A 221 9.72 15.36 -3.68
N VAL A 222 8.44 15.02 -3.85
CA VAL A 222 7.34 15.97 -3.58
C VAL A 222 7.13 16.16 -2.09
N LEU A 223 7.15 15.08 -1.31
CA LEU A 223 6.71 15.04 0.08
C LEU A 223 7.85 14.70 1.05
N ASP A 224 8.52 13.56 0.89
CA ASP A 224 9.49 13.06 1.91
C ASP A 224 10.64 14.06 2.13
N LEU A 225 11.32 14.47 1.07
CA LEU A 225 12.41 15.43 1.15
C LEU A 225 11.95 16.81 1.62
N TRP A 226 10.77 17.25 1.18
CA TRP A 226 10.22 18.54 1.60
C TRP A 226 9.87 18.54 3.09
N PHE A 227 9.27 17.47 3.60
CA PHE A 227 8.97 17.33 5.02
C PHE A 227 10.27 17.37 5.85
N GLU A 228 11.25 16.55 5.47
CA GLU A 228 12.49 16.40 6.23
C GLU A 228 13.38 17.65 6.19
N LYS A 229 13.49 18.31 5.03
CA LYS A 229 14.43 19.43 4.84
C LYS A 229 13.82 20.80 5.10
N VAL A 230 12.51 20.95 4.98
CA VAL A 230 11.81 22.24 5.13
C VAL A 230 10.90 22.21 6.35
N VAL A 231 9.86 21.37 6.35
CA VAL A 231 8.83 21.38 7.40
C VAL A 231 9.44 21.12 8.77
N ARG A 232 10.24 20.06 8.89
CA ARG A 232 10.85 19.68 10.18
C ARG A 232 11.78 20.75 10.75
N LYS A 233 12.44 21.53 9.89
CA LYS A 233 13.33 22.63 10.31
C LYS A 233 12.57 23.90 10.69
N GLN A 234 11.37 24.09 10.14
CA GLN A 234 10.51 25.24 10.43
C GLN A 234 9.67 25.03 11.69
N CYS A 235 9.45 23.78 12.10
CA CYS A 235 8.79 23.46 13.36
C CYS A 235 9.68 23.83 14.55
N GLU A 236 9.10 24.48 15.55
CA GLU A 236 9.68 24.73 16.86
C GLU A 236 9.61 23.45 17.72
N GLY A 237 8.52 22.68 17.57
CA GLY A 237 8.29 21.43 18.26
C GLY A 237 8.69 20.19 17.45
N GLN A 238 8.44 19.02 18.04
CA GLN A 238 8.72 17.76 17.36
C GLN A 238 7.73 17.47 16.22
N ALA A 239 8.28 17.14 15.04
CA ALA A 239 7.52 16.77 13.85
C ALA A 239 8.04 15.46 13.24
N TYR A 240 7.13 14.53 12.95
CA TYR A 240 7.45 13.22 12.37
C TYR A 240 6.47 12.86 11.26
N MET A 241 6.90 12.02 10.32
CA MET A 241 6.05 11.52 9.24
C MET A 241 6.18 10.00 9.12
N VAL A 242 5.06 9.34 8.86
CA VAL A 242 4.98 7.91 8.53
C VAL A 242 4.15 7.77 7.26
N ARG A 243 4.77 7.28 6.19
CA ARG A 243 4.16 7.12 4.87
C ARG A 243 4.15 5.68 4.42
N TYR A 244 3.01 5.23 3.90
CA TYR A 244 2.85 3.95 3.23
C TYR A 244 2.22 4.19 1.85
N ALA A 245 3.06 4.23 0.82
CA ALA A 245 2.64 4.61 -0.53
C ALA A 245 2.02 6.02 -0.55
N ASP A 246 0.74 6.14 -0.92
CA ASP A 246 -0.05 7.37 -0.98
C ASP A 246 -0.75 7.74 0.34
N ASP A 247 -0.84 6.79 1.28
CA ASP A 247 -1.43 6.98 2.62
C ASP A 247 -0.33 7.41 3.60
N PHE A 248 -0.48 8.57 4.25
CA PHE A 248 0.52 9.07 5.19
C PHE A 248 -0.08 9.86 6.34
N VAL A 249 0.64 9.82 7.46
CA VAL A 249 0.28 10.48 8.69
C VAL A 249 1.46 11.31 9.16
N CYS A 250 1.19 12.58 9.50
CA CYS A 250 2.17 13.48 10.08
C CYS A 250 1.82 13.75 11.54
N CYS A 251 2.82 13.71 12.42
CA CYS A 251 2.70 13.90 13.85
C CYS A 251 3.38 15.21 14.24
N PHE A 252 2.70 16.02 15.06
CA PHE A 252 3.20 17.31 15.53
C PHE A 252 3.03 17.47 17.04
N GLN A 253 3.93 18.23 17.64
CA GLN A 253 3.82 18.66 19.03
C GLN A 253 2.78 19.78 19.19
N HIS A 254 2.82 20.81 18.33
CA HIS A 254 1.95 21.97 18.46
C HIS A 254 0.81 22.00 17.42
N LYS A 255 -0.37 22.48 17.83
CA LYS A 255 -1.55 22.61 16.95
C LYS A 255 -1.28 23.55 15.78
N ARG A 256 -0.59 24.67 16.07
CA ARG A 256 -0.26 25.71 15.09
C ARG A 256 0.52 25.12 13.91
N GLU A 257 1.54 24.31 14.22
CA GLU A 257 2.38 23.64 13.22
C GLU A 257 1.58 22.65 12.39
N ALA A 258 0.68 21.87 13.00
CA ALA A 258 -0.16 20.93 12.28
C ALA A 258 -1.10 21.64 11.28
N ILE A 259 -1.67 22.79 11.65
CA ILE A 259 -2.52 23.60 10.77
C ILE A 259 -1.69 24.25 9.66
N GLN A 260 -0.55 24.84 10.00
CA GLN A 260 0.36 25.47 9.03
C GLN A 260 0.88 24.46 8.01
N PHE A 261 1.22 23.25 8.47
CA PHE A 261 1.62 22.15 7.60
C PHE A 261 0.49 21.77 6.64
N TYR A 262 -0.74 21.63 7.14
CA TYR A 262 -1.89 21.28 6.31
C TYR A 262 -2.13 22.29 5.17
N GLU A 263 -2.09 23.59 5.46
CA GLU A 263 -2.24 24.63 4.44
C GLU A 263 -1.05 24.66 3.47
N SER A 264 0.17 24.54 3.99
CA SER A 264 1.39 24.47 3.16
C SER A 264 1.42 23.24 2.26
N LEU A 265 0.86 22.11 2.73
CA LEU A 265 0.77 20.86 1.99
C LEU A 265 -0.18 20.99 0.80
N LYS A 266 -1.30 21.70 0.94
CA LYS A 266 -2.22 21.97 -0.19
C LYS A 266 -1.47 22.69 -1.32
N LEU A 267 -0.75 23.76 -0.97
CA LEU A 267 0.04 24.53 -1.92
C LEU A 267 1.18 23.70 -2.52
N ARG A 268 1.84 22.89 -1.69
CA ARG A 268 2.92 22.00 -2.13
C ARG A 268 2.43 20.99 -3.16
N LEU A 269 1.35 20.26 -2.87
CA LEU A 269 0.81 19.26 -3.80
C LEU A 269 0.28 19.88 -5.09
N LYS A 270 -0.36 21.05 -5.01
CA LYS A 270 -0.85 21.78 -6.19
C LYS A 270 0.27 22.12 -7.17
N LYS A 271 1.48 22.46 -6.69
CA LYS A 271 2.67 22.69 -7.54
C LYS A 271 3.06 21.48 -8.40
N PHE A 272 2.70 20.28 -7.96
CA PHE A 272 2.97 19.01 -8.65
C PHE A 272 1.70 18.37 -9.21
N ASN A 273 0.67 19.18 -9.49
CA ASN A 273 -0.61 18.74 -10.06
C ASN A 273 -1.33 17.64 -9.25
N LEU A 274 -1.14 17.63 -7.94
CA LEU A 274 -1.82 16.74 -6.99
C LEU A 274 -2.80 17.51 -6.12
N GLU A 275 -3.87 16.84 -5.69
CA GLU A 275 -4.91 17.38 -4.83
C GLU A 275 -5.05 16.56 -3.53
N ILE A 276 -5.31 17.25 -2.42
CA ILE A 276 -5.68 16.60 -1.15
C ILE A 276 -7.16 16.22 -1.18
N ALA A 277 -7.52 15.08 -0.61
CA ALA A 277 -8.90 14.76 -0.27
C ALA A 277 -9.29 15.50 1.03
N GLU A 278 -9.77 16.75 0.90
CA GLU A 278 -10.12 17.60 2.05
C GLU A 278 -11.21 16.99 2.94
N ASP A 279 -12.12 16.21 2.36
CA ASP A 279 -13.18 15.49 3.08
C ASP A 279 -12.65 14.42 4.04
N LYS A 280 -11.44 13.92 3.78
CA LYS A 280 -10.80 12.87 4.56
C LYS A 280 -9.67 13.37 5.44
N THR A 281 -9.05 14.49 5.06
CA THR A 281 -7.86 14.98 5.72
C THR A 281 -8.24 15.80 6.95
N LYS A 282 -7.71 15.45 8.12
CA LYS A 282 -8.11 16.07 9.39
C LYS A 282 -6.91 16.30 10.31
N VAL A 283 -6.91 17.45 10.98
CA VAL A 283 -6.01 17.75 12.10
C VAL A 283 -6.68 17.27 13.39
N ILE A 284 -6.08 16.30 14.05
CA ILE A 284 -6.69 15.53 15.14
C ILE A 284 -5.84 15.69 16.41
N PRO A 285 -6.40 16.17 17.52
CA PRO A 285 -5.74 16.10 18.83
C PRO A 285 -5.52 14.62 19.20
N PHE A 286 -4.27 14.19 19.25
CA PHE A 286 -3.91 12.78 19.45
C PHE A 286 -2.55 12.67 20.15
N GLY A 287 -2.49 11.94 21.27
CA GLY A 287 -1.30 11.85 22.11
C GLY A 287 -1.64 11.91 23.59
N ARG A 288 -0.62 12.11 24.43
CA ARG A 288 -0.75 12.05 25.90
C ARG A 288 -1.78 13.02 26.46
N PHE A 289 -1.94 14.19 25.83
CA PHE A 289 -2.85 15.24 26.27
C PHE A 289 -4.25 15.15 25.63
N ALA A 290 -4.50 14.18 24.74
CA ALA A 290 -5.75 14.11 24.00
C ALA A 290 -6.98 13.94 24.91
N GLU A 291 -6.87 13.18 26.01
CA GLU A 291 -7.96 13.02 26.99
C GLU A 291 -8.27 14.32 27.73
N ASN A 292 -7.25 15.05 28.18
CA ASN A 292 -7.41 16.34 28.85
C ASN A 292 -7.98 17.40 27.90
N ASN A 293 -7.51 17.42 26.65
CA ASN A 293 -8.02 18.32 25.62
C ASN A 293 -9.49 18.02 25.29
N ALA A 294 -9.86 16.74 25.19
CA ALA A 294 -11.23 16.33 24.95
C ALA A 294 -12.16 16.83 26.07
N LYS A 295 -11.79 16.62 27.34
CA LYS A 295 -12.53 17.13 28.51
C LYS A 295 -12.68 18.64 28.50
N ARG A 296 -11.61 19.39 28.19
CA ARG A 296 -11.64 20.87 28.09
C ARG A 296 -12.57 21.38 26.98
N THR A 297 -12.68 20.64 25.88
CA THR A 297 -13.52 21.01 24.73
C THR A 297 -14.96 20.50 24.81
N GLY A 298 -15.38 19.90 25.93
CA GLY A 298 -16.71 19.31 26.11
C GLY A 298 -16.92 17.99 25.34
N ASN A 299 -15.92 17.52 24.60
CA ASN A 299 -15.96 16.23 23.92
C ASN A 299 -15.59 15.13 24.92
N GLY A 300 -16.57 14.36 25.40
CA GLY A 300 -16.34 13.34 26.44
C GLY A 300 -15.35 12.21 26.08
N LYS A 301 -14.86 12.11 24.84
CA LYS A 301 -13.89 11.09 24.39
C LYS A 301 -12.81 11.68 23.48
N PRO A 302 -11.55 11.20 23.57
CA PRO A 302 -10.50 11.54 22.62
C PRO A 302 -10.88 11.18 21.18
N ALA A 303 -10.38 11.97 20.23
CA ALA A 303 -10.56 11.70 18.81
C ALA A 303 -9.81 10.42 18.37
N THR A 304 -10.22 9.88 17.23
CA THR A 304 -9.67 8.65 16.64
C THR A 304 -9.43 8.86 15.15
N PHE A 305 -8.50 8.12 14.57
CA PHE A 305 -8.21 8.19 13.13
C PHE A 305 -7.94 6.80 12.55
N ASP A 306 -8.14 6.63 11.25
CA ASP A 306 -7.99 5.37 10.55
C ASP A 306 -6.71 5.41 9.71
N PHE A 307 -5.75 4.50 9.96
CA PHE A 307 -4.52 4.40 9.16
C PHE A 307 -4.16 2.93 8.95
N LEU A 308 -3.77 2.55 7.73
CA LEU A 308 -3.40 1.18 7.35
C LEU A 308 -4.44 0.10 7.72
N GLY A 309 -5.72 0.47 7.74
CA GLY A 309 -6.83 -0.42 8.07
C GLY A 309 -7.11 -0.59 9.56
N PHE A 310 -6.45 0.17 10.43
CA PHE A 310 -6.68 0.19 11.87
C PHE A 310 -7.24 1.54 12.31
N THR A 311 -8.23 1.52 13.20
CA THR A 311 -8.64 2.68 13.97
C THR A 311 -7.71 2.83 15.17
N HIS A 312 -7.00 3.95 15.23
CA HIS A 312 -6.09 4.34 16.30
C HIS A 312 -6.85 5.18 17.32
N TYR A 313 -6.72 4.83 18.60
CA TYR A 313 -7.37 5.56 19.69
C TYR A 313 -6.48 5.65 20.92
N CYS A 314 -6.60 6.77 21.63
CA CYS A 314 -5.90 6.99 22.88
C CYS A 314 -6.54 6.17 24.00
N GLY A 315 -5.73 5.51 24.82
CA GLY A 315 -6.17 4.76 25.99
C GLY A 315 -5.09 4.67 27.06
N LYS A 316 -5.34 3.84 28.07
CA LYS A 316 -4.39 3.58 29.17
C LYS A 316 -3.97 2.11 29.23
N SER A 317 -2.74 1.88 29.68
CA SER A 317 -2.24 0.57 30.06
C SER A 317 -2.91 0.07 31.34
N LYS A 318 -2.69 -1.19 31.72
CA LYS A 318 -3.13 -1.72 33.02
C LYS A 318 -2.53 -0.94 34.21
N GLN A 319 -1.37 -0.32 34.01
CA GLN A 319 -0.67 0.53 35.00
C GLN A 319 -1.06 2.01 34.89
N GLY A 320 -2.12 2.36 34.16
CA GLY A 320 -2.60 3.75 34.02
C GLY A 320 -1.81 4.64 33.06
N LYS A 321 -0.67 4.19 32.51
CA LYS A 321 0.15 4.96 31.56
C LYS A 321 -0.55 5.12 30.21
N PHE A 322 -0.38 6.28 29.57
CA PHE A 322 -0.89 6.53 28.22
C PHE A 322 -0.39 5.49 27.21
N ARG A 323 -1.29 4.99 26.35
CA ARG A 323 -0.99 4.08 25.24
C ARG A 323 -1.86 4.39 24.03
N VAL A 324 -1.32 4.14 22.85
CA VAL A 324 -2.07 4.10 21.59
C VAL A 324 -2.56 2.69 21.36
N LYS A 325 -3.88 2.51 21.41
CA LYS A 325 -4.54 1.24 21.14
C LYS A 325 -5.07 1.21 19.71
N ARG A 326 -5.22 0.01 19.17
CA ARG A 326 -5.66 -0.21 17.80
C ARG A 326 -6.75 -1.25 17.74
N LYS A 327 -7.71 -1.03 16.85
CA LYS A 327 -8.69 -2.04 16.45
C LYS A 327 -8.88 -2.05 14.94
N SER A 328 -9.32 -3.17 14.38
CA SER A 328 -9.64 -3.23 12.94
C SER A 328 -10.65 -2.14 12.58
N SER A 329 -10.36 -1.37 11.53
CA SER A 329 -11.27 -0.31 11.07
C SER A 329 -12.64 -0.91 10.74
N ARG A 330 -13.71 -0.27 11.25
CA ARG A 330 -15.09 -0.70 11.02
C ARG A 330 -15.39 -0.86 9.53
N LYS A 331 -14.84 0.02 8.70
CA LYS A 331 -14.97 -0.02 7.24
C LYS A 331 -14.38 -1.31 6.66
N LYS A 332 -13.19 -1.72 7.12
CA LYS A 332 -12.52 -2.95 6.65
C LYS A 332 -13.26 -4.20 7.11
N VAL A 333 -13.69 -4.24 8.37
CA VAL A 333 -14.47 -5.35 8.94
C VAL A 333 -15.79 -5.54 8.18
N GLN A 334 -16.57 -4.47 8.04
CA GLN A 334 -17.85 -4.51 7.32
C GLN A 334 -17.67 -4.91 5.86
N GLY A 335 -16.65 -4.38 5.20
CA GLY A 335 -16.34 -4.72 3.82
C GLY A 335 -16.03 -6.21 3.64
N LYS A 336 -15.22 -6.79 4.53
CA LYS A 336 -14.88 -8.21 4.47
C LYS A 336 -16.07 -9.12 4.81
N LEU A 337 -16.91 -8.72 5.77
CA LEU A 337 -18.16 -9.44 6.07
C LEU A 337 -19.14 -9.39 4.90
N LYS A 338 -19.27 -8.24 4.21
CA LYS A 338 -20.11 -8.10 3.02
C LYS A 338 -19.62 -9.01 1.89
N GLU A 339 -18.33 -8.97 1.57
CA GLU A 339 -17.69 -9.86 0.58
C GLU A 339 -17.94 -11.34 0.92
N SER A 340 -17.77 -11.70 2.19
CA SER A 340 -17.96 -13.08 2.67
C SER A 340 -19.41 -13.54 2.54
N LYS A 341 -20.37 -12.65 2.87
CA LYS A 341 -21.80 -12.89 2.74
C LYS A 341 -22.22 -13.06 1.28
N GLU A 342 -21.76 -12.18 0.40
CA GLU A 342 -22.06 -12.23 -1.03
C GLU A 342 -21.51 -13.50 -1.66
N TRP A 343 -20.26 -13.86 -1.33
CA TRP A 343 -19.67 -15.09 -1.83
C TRP A 343 -20.43 -16.32 -1.34
N LEU A 344 -20.77 -16.40 -0.04
CA LEU A 344 -21.57 -17.50 0.50
C LEU A 344 -22.94 -17.60 -0.17
N LYS A 345 -23.63 -16.47 -0.39
CA LYS A 345 -24.92 -16.45 -1.07
C LYS A 345 -24.84 -17.11 -2.45
N SER A 346 -23.81 -16.79 -3.23
CA SER A 346 -23.63 -17.30 -4.59
C SER A 346 -23.03 -18.72 -4.66
N ASN A 347 -22.41 -19.21 -3.58
CA ASN A 347 -21.69 -20.49 -3.58
C ASN A 347 -22.25 -21.49 -2.55
N ARG A 348 -23.45 -21.24 -2.00
CA ARG A 348 -24.07 -22.04 -0.92
C ARG A 348 -24.30 -23.52 -1.25
N ASN A 349 -24.47 -23.81 -2.54
CA ASN A 349 -24.68 -25.14 -3.10
C ASN A 349 -23.36 -25.91 -3.39
N LYS A 350 -22.19 -25.28 -3.19
CA LYS A 350 -20.90 -25.97 -3.39
C LYS A 350 -20.62 -27.00 -2.30
N ASN A 351 -19.66 -27.89 -2.59
CA ASN A 351 -19.13 -28.85 -1.63
C ASN A 351 -18.69 -28.14 -0.34
N ILE A 352 -19.09 -28.70 0.81
CA ILE A 352 -18.83 -28.13 2.13
C ILE A 352 -17.33 -27.98 2.41
N HIS A 353 -16.49 -28.92 1.97
CA HIS A 353 -15.04 -28.87 2.13
C HIS A 353 -14.45 -27.65 1.43
N LEU A 354 -14.92 -27.34 0.21
CA LEU A 354 -14.45 -26.17 -0.53
C LEU A 354 -14.88 -24.85 0.14
N ILE A 355 -16.10 -24.81 0.69
CA ILE A 355 -16.57 -23.64 1.46
C ILE A 355 -15.68 -23.46 2.70
N MET A 356 -15.50 -24.50 3.51
CA MET A 356 -14.72 -24.42 4.74
C MET A 356 -13.24 -24.11 4.46
N GLU A 357 -12.64 -24.69 3.42
CA GLU A 357 -11.28 -24.41 2.98
C GLU A 357 -11.09 -22.94 2.63
N ARG A 358 -12.00 -22.35 1.84
CA ARG A 358 -11.96 -20.94 1.51
C ARG A 358 -12.02 -20.06 2.76
N PHE A 359 -12.94 -20.35 3.68
CA PHE A 359 -13.11 -19.55 4.89
C PHE A 359 -11.92 -19.68 5.83
N ARG A 360 -11.32 -20.87 5.93
CA ARG A 360 -10.06 -21.06 6.65
C ARG A 360 -8.95 -20.20 6.07
N ARG A 361 -8.72 -20.24 4.76
CA ARG A 361 -7.70 -19.39 4.08
C ARG A 361 -7.98 -17.90 4.28
N SER A 362 -9.24 -17.48 4.14
CA SER A 362 -9.65 -16.09 4.35
C SER A 362 -9.41 -15.62 5.79
N LEU A 363 -9.72 -16.45 6.79
CA LEU A 363 -9.48 -16.13 8.21
C LEU A 363 -7.98 -16.11 8.52
N VAL A 364 -7.20 -17.07 8.02
CA VAL A 364 -5.73 -17.06 8.19
C VAL A 364 -5.12 -15.76 7.64
N GLY A 365 -5.51 -15.35 6.44
CA GLY A 365 -5.07 -14.09 5.85
C GLY A 365 -5.50 -12.87 6.68
N TYR A 366 -6.74 -12.87 7.17
CA TYR A 366 -7.23 -11.81 8.06
C TYR A 366 -6.44 -11.75 9.37
N TYR A 367 -6.15 -12.89 9.99
CA TYR A 367 -5.39 -12.96 11.23
C TYR A 367 -3.92 -12.56 11.07
N ASN A 368 -3.28 -12.94 9.95
CA ASN A 368 -1.91 -12.52 9.64
C ASN A 368 -1.73 -11.00 9.71
N TYR A 369 -2.74 -10.25 9.29
CA TYR A 369 -2.69 -8.81 9.28
C TYR A 369 -3.30 -8.19 10.54
N TYR A 370 -4.50 -8.59 10.94
CA TYR A 370 -5.26 -7.89 11.98
C TYR A 370 -4.99 -8.40 13.40
N CYS A 371 -4.38 -9.57 13.61
CA CYS A 371 -4.04 -10.04 14.96
C CYS A 371 -2.79 -9.34 15.51
N ILE A 372 -2.93 -8.04 15.78
CA ILE A 372 -1.93 -7.22 16.46
C ILE A 372 -2.29 -7.06 17.93
N THR A 373 -1.34 -6.58 18.75
CA THR A 373 -1.60 -6.19 20.14
C THR A 373 -2.82 -5.26 20.24
N ASP A 374 -3.64 -5.45 21.28
CA ASP A 374 -4.88 -4.69 21.59
C ASP A 374 -6.09 -4.93 20.65
N ASN A 375 -5.96 -5.71 19.56
CA ASN A 375 -7.06 -5.94 18.60
C ASN A 375 -7.81 -7.29 18.79
N SER A 376 -7.51 -8.06 19.84
CA SER A 376 -8.06 -9.42 20.02
C SER A 376 -9.59 -9.44 20.02
N GLN A 377 -10.24 -8.48 20.68
CA GLN A 377 -11.70 -8.42 20.76
C GLN A 377 -12.35 -8.31 19.37
N THR A 378 -11.94 -7.33 18.57
CA THR A 378 -12.54 -7.11 17.25
C THR A 378 -12.28 -8.27 16.29
N VAL A 379 -11.16 -8.97 16.44
CA VAL A 379 -10.88 -10.18 15.65
C VAL A 379 -11.76 -11.35 16.09
N ASN A 380 -11.99 -11.53 17.40
CA ASN A 380 -12.95 -12.51 17.92
C ASN A 380 -14.37 -12.23 17.41
N ASP A 381 -14.85 -10.99 17.53
CA ASP A 381 -16.16 -10.57 17.04
C ASP A 381 -16.30 -10.84 15.52
N PHE A 382 -15.21 -10.68 14.76
CA PHE A 382 -15.19 -10.97 13.34
C PHE A 382 -15.33 -12.46 13.06
N LYS A 383 -14.62 -13.33 13.79
CA LYS A 383 -14.75 -14.79 13.70
C LYS A 383 -16.19 -15.23 14.00
N GLU A 384 -16.77 -14.75 15.10
CA GLU A 384 -18.15 -15.07 15.47
C GLU A 384 -19.15 -14.65 14.39
N LYS A 385 -18.98 -13.47 13.81
CA LYS A 385 -19.82 -13.03 12.68
C LYS A 385 -19.68 -13.91 11.44
N ILE A 386 -18.49 -14.44 11.18
CA ILE A 386 -18.27 -15.42 10.11
C ILE A 386 -18.96 -16.75 10.42
N GLU A 387 -18.91 -17.22 11.66
CA GLU A 387 -19.63 -18.43 12.11
C GLU A 387 -21.14 -18.26 11.96
N ILE A 388 -21.69 -17.10 12.34
CA ILE A 388 -23.10 -16.76 12.14
C ILE A 388 -23.47 -16.75 10.65
N LEU A 389 -22.60 -16.19 9.78
CA LEU A 389 -22.83 -16.20 8.34
C LEU A 389 -22.81 -17.62 7.76
N LEU A 390 -21.87 -18.46 8.19
CA LEU A 390 -21.80 -19.87 7.79
C LEU A 390 -23.06 -20.62 8.24
N PHE A 391 -23.44 -20.51 9.52
CA PHE A 391 -24.66 -21.11 10.05
C PHE A 391 -25.89 -20.72 9.23
N LYS A 392 -26.04 -19.41 8.93
CA LYS A 392 -27.16 -18.89 8.17
C LYS A 392 -27.21 -19.44 6.74
N TRP A 393 -26.09 -19.44 6.02
CA TRP A 393 -26.07 -19.80 4.60
C TRP A 393 -26.04 -21.31 4.35
N LEU A 394 -25.41 -22.08 5.25
CA LEU A 394 -25.47 -23.54 5.18
C LEU A 394 -26.89 -24.05 5.44
N ASN A 395 -27.64 -23.40 6.33
CA ASN A 395 -29.07 -23.70 6.53
C ASN A 395 -29.99 -23.25 5.40
N ARG A 396 -29.49 -22.50 4.41
CA ARG A 396 -30.25 -22.03 3.23
C ARG A 396 -29.82 -22.73 1.94
N ARG A 397 -29.12 -23.86 2.06
CA ARG A 397 -28.62 -24.62 0.91
C ARG A 397 -29.65 -25.56 0.30
N SER A 398 -30.60 -26.02 1.10
CA SER A 398 -31.71 -26.87 0.69
C SER A 398 -33.01 -26.36 1.35
N GLN A 399 -34.14 -26.96 0.97
CA GLN A 399 -35.45 -26.66 1.56
C GLN A 399 -35.58 -27.15 3.02
N ARG A 400 -34.63 -27.95 3.52
CA ARG A 400 -34.59 -28.46 4.89
C ARG A 400 -33.45 -27.81 5.68
N LYS A 401 -33.73 -27.47 6.94
CA LYS A 401 -32.71 -26.93 7.85
C LYS A 401 -31.69 -28.02 8.18
N SER A 402 -30.42 -27.78 7.88
CA SER A 402 -29.34 -28.75 8.07
C SER A 402 -28.81 -28.79 9.51
N PHE A 403 -28.80 -27.65 10.21
CA PHE A 403 -28.14 -27.49 11.51
C PHE A 403 -29.00 -26.72 12.52
N THR A 404 -29.10 -27.24 13.75
CA THR A 404 -29.29 -26.44 14.97
C THR A 404 -27.94 -25.85 15.40
N TRP A 405 -27.92 -24.92 16.35
CA TRP A 405 -26.65 -24.36 16.85
C TRP A 405 -25.75 -25.43 17.46
N ASP A 406 -26.32 -26.39 18.19
CA ASP A 406 -25.53 -27.46 18.81
C ASP A 406 -24.95 -28.42 17.77
N LYS A 407 -25.74 -28.82 16.77
CA LYS A 407 -25.23 -29.59 15.62
C LYS A 407 -24.19 -28.80 14.83
N PHE A 408 -24.34 -27.49 14.72
CA PHE A 408 -23.36 -26.64 14.05
C PHE A 408 -22.05 -26.52 14.82
N ARG A 409 -22.09 -26.48 16.16
CA ARG A 409 -20.89 -26.51 17.00
C ARG A 409 -20.13 -27.82 16.84
N LEU A 410 -20.82 -28.96 16.82
CA LEU A 410 -20.22 -30.27 16.51
C LEU A 410 -19.63 -30.30 15.10
N PHE A 411 -20.34 -29.72 14.12
CA PHE A 411 -19.81 -29.57 12.77
C PHE A 411 -18.51 -28.74 12.72
N LEU A 412 -18.41 -27.65 13.48
CA LEU A 412 -17.19 -26.86 13.58
C LEU A 412 -16.05 -27.58 14.32
N GLN A 413 -16.33 -28.61 15.12
CA GLN A 413 -15.28 -29.48 15.67
C GLN A 413 -14.67 -30.38 14.58
N MET A 414 -15.47 -30.90 13.65
CA MET A 414 -14.99 -31.65 12.49
C MET A 414 -14.31 -30.76 11.45
N PHE A 415 -14.79 -29.53 11.28
CA PHE A 415 -14.24 -28.53 10.35
C PHE A 415 -13.74 -27.29 11.09
N PRO A 416 -12.63 -27.41 11.86
CA PRO A 416 -12.17 -26.34 12.72
C PRO A 416 -11.79 -25.09 11.92
N LEU A 417 -12.39 -23.97 12.32
CA LEU A 417 -11.96 -22.65 11.91
C LEU A 417 -10.76 -22.22 12.76
N PRO A 418 -9.80 -21.50 12.18
CA PRO A 418 -8.61 -21.08 12.91
C PRO A 418 -9.02 -20.12 14.03
N LYS A 419 -8.36 -20.26 15.18
CA LYS A 419 -8.54 -19.36 16.33
C LYS A 419 -7.61 -18.15 16.20
N PRO A 420 -8.09 -16.93 16.50
CA PRO A 420 -7.23 -15.76 16.48
C PRO A 420 -6.26 -15.82 17.66
N ARG A 421 -5.00 -15.52 17.37
CA ARG A 421 -3.91 -15.34 18.33
C ARG A 421 -3.11 -14.14 17.90
N ILE A 422 -2.56 -13.37 18.84
CA ILE A 422 -1.70 -12.23 18.52
C ILE A 422 -0.50 -12.75 17.71
N ARG A 423 -0.34 -12.25 16.48
CA ARG A 423 0.75 -12.59 15.56
C ARG A 423 1.82 -11.50 15.50
N VAL A 424 1.44 -10.26 15.80
CA VAL A 424 2.35 -9.11 15.73
C VAL A 424 2.28 -8.33 17.03
N ASN A 425 3.43 -8.22 17.70
CA ASN A 425 3.60 -7.32 18.82
C ASN A 425 4.00 -5.92 18.30
N ILE A 426 3.17 -4.90 18.56
CA ILE A 426 3.44 -3.52 18.13
C ILE A 426 4.52 -2.80 18.95
N TYR A 427 4.94 -3.37 20.08
CA TYR A 427 5.98 -2.81 20.94
C TYR A 427 7.36 -3.35 20.63
N GLU A 428 7.42 -4.45 19.87
CA GLU A 428 8.68 -5.10 19.50
C GLU A 428 9.14 -4.55 18.15
N LEU A 429 10.10 -3.63 18.18
CA LEU A 429 10.75 -3.14 16.97
C LEU A 429 11.73 -4.20 16.46
N ARG A 430 11.71 -4.43 15.14
CA ARG A 430 12.70 -5.32 14.52
C ARG A 430 14.05 -4.62 14.51
N LYS A 431 15.16 -5.38 14.66
CA LYS A 431 16.51 -4.81 14.65
C LYS A 431 16.80 -4.03 13.36
N GLU A 432 16.20 -4.44 12.25
CA GLU A 432 16.36 -3.80 10.93
C GLU A 432 15.58 -2.48 10.78
N ILE A 433 14.80 -2.05 11.77
CA ILE A 433 14.08 -0.76 11.75
C ILE A 433 14.34 0.08 13.00
N SER A 434 15.09 -0.43 13.98
CA SER A 434 15.33 0.29 15.23
C SER A 434 16.20 1.53 15.05
N TYR A 435 17.06 1.57 14.02
CA TYR A 435 17.89 2.75 13.69
C TYR A 435 17.07 3.98 13.28
N ILE A 436 15.77 3.82 12.99
CA ILE A 436 14.87 4.91 12.59
C ILE A 436 14.50 5.80 13.79
N LEU A 437 14.62 5.28 15.01
CA LEU A 437 14.15 5.91 16.25
C LEU A 437 15.26 6.62 17.03
#